data_AF-A0A0S3J2N0-F1
#
_entry.id   AF-A0A0S3J2N0-F1
#
_cell.length_a   1.000
_cell.length_b   1.000
_cell.length_c   1.000
_cell.angle_alpha   90.00
_cell.angle_beta   90.00
_cell.angle_gamma   90.00
#
_symmetry.space_group_name_H-M   'P 1'
#
loop_
_entity.id
_entity.type
_entity.pdbx_description
1 polymer ?
#
loop_
_entity_poly.entity_id
_entity_poly.type
_entity_poly.pdbx_seq_one_letter_code
_entity_poly.pdbx_strand_id
1 'polypeptide(L)'
;MKYFLLLLCLSIMAQCAISELTEKQMKATKKLIRNTCQNKAKATTEELDAMVKGNFNQGKNAQCYQLCILNTYKLLKSDNTFDWQAGVNALKANAPERIAGPGSASIKNCKDALKTKDDKCKGATEIAQCIYEDNPENYFLP
;
A
#
# COMPACT_ATOMS: atom_id res chain seq x y z
N MET A 1 42.53 15.05 3.66
CA MET A 1 41.10 15.41 3.60
C MET A 1 40.30 14.65 2.54
N LYS A 2 40.82 14.46 1.31
CA LYS A 2 40.10 13.77 0.21
C LYS A 2 39.74 12.31 0.53
N TYR A 3 40.66 11.57 1.17
CA TYR A 3 40.43 10.18 1.61
C TYR A 3 39.50 10.07 2.83
N PHE A 4 39.46 11.10 3.69
CA PHE A 4 38.57 11.12 4.85
C PHE A 4 37.10 11.29 4.42
N LEU A 5 36.85 12.18 3.44
CA LEU A 5 35.53 12.31 2.80
C LEU A 5 35.13 11.04 2.05
N LEU A 6 36.07 10.36 1.40
CA LEU A 6 35.81 9.11 0.69
C LEU A 6 35.45 7.97 1.65
N LEU A 7 36.18 7.84 2.76
CA LEU A 7 35.90 6.87 3.84
C LEU A 7 34.57 7.19 4.55
N LEU A 8 34.25 8.47 4.76
CA LEU A 8 32.97 8.89 5.32
C LEU A 8 31.81 8.55 4.37
N CYS A 9 31.93 8.83 3.07
CA CYS A 9 30.94 8.41 2.06
C CYS A 9 30.79 6.89 1.96
N LEU A 10 31.88 6.12 2.03
CA LEU A 10 31.83 4.65 2.04
C LEU A 10 31.14 4.11 3.31
N SER A 11 31.36 4.74 4.46
CA SER A 11 30.68 4.36 5.71
C SER A 11 29.18 4.69 5.71
N ILE A 12 28.76 5.79 5.07
CA ILE A 12 27.35 6.15 4.90
C ILE A 12 26.66 5.20 3.91
N MET A 13 27.32 4.83 2.80
CA MET A 13 26.79 3.85 1.84
C MET A 13 26.72 2.43 2.43
N ALA A 14 27.62 2.06 3.35
CA ALA A 14 27.56 0.78 4.05
C ALA A 14 26.36 0.66 5.00
N GLN A 15 25.80 1.78 5.48
CA GLN A 15 24.58 1.81 6.29
C GLN A 15 23.28 1.81 5.46
N CYS A 16 23.37 1.91 4.13
CA CYS A 16 22.23 1.72 3.23
C CYS A 16 21.90 0.23 2.98
N ALA A 17 22.60 -0.70 3.63
CA ALA A 17 22.28 -2.11 3.57
C ALA A 17 21.08 -2.42 4.49
N ILE A 18 19.89 -2.39 3.90
CA ILE A 18 18.61 -2.89 4.45
C ILE A 18 18.16 -2.14 5.71
N SER A 19 17.60 -0.94 5.53
CA SER A 19 16.78 -0.32 6.58
C SER A 19 15.33 -0.68 6.33
N GLU A 20 14.79 -1.63 7.10
CA GLU A 20 13.34 -1.72 7.28
C GLU A 20 12.81 -0.37 7.80
N LEU A 21 11.57 -0.02 7.41
CA LEU A 21 10.94 1.17 7.95
C LEU A 21 10.69 0.98 9.45
N THR A 22 11.11 1.95 10.27
CA THR A 22 10.73 1.98 11.70
C THR A 22 9.23 2.20 11.86
N GLU A 23 8.66 1.81 13.00
CA GLU A 23 7.25 2.05 13.34
C GLU A 23 6.80 3.49 13.12
N LYS A 24 7.64 4.43 13.53
CA LYS A 24 7.37 5.86 13.40
C LYS A 24 7.30 6.27 11.94
N GLN A 25 8.22 5.79 11.11
CA GLN A 25 8.23 6.03 9.67
C GLN A 25 7.00 5.39 9.01
N MET A 26 6.66 4.15 9.36
CA MET A 26 5.48 3.47 8.82
C MET A 26 4.19 4.22 9.14
N LYS A 27 4.00 4.66 10.38
CA LYS A 27 2.83 5.45 10.79
C LYS A 27 2.77 6.79 10.05
N ALA A 28 3.91 7.47 9.89
CA ALA A 28 3.99 8.72 9.14
C ALA A 28 3.65 8.50 7.64
N THR A 29 4.19 7.44 7.04
CA THR A 29 3.91 7.06 5.64
C THR A 29 2.44 6.72 5.43
N LYS A 30 1.83 5.91 6.31
CA LYS A 30 0.38 5.63 6.24
C LYS A 30 -0.44 6.91 6.30
N LYS A 31 -0.15 7.80 7.25
CA LYS A 31 -0.85 9.09 7.38
C LYS A 31 -0.67 9.98 6.14
N LEU A 32 0.54 10.04 5.59
CA LEU A 32 0.81 10.80 4.37
C LEU A 32 -0.02 10.28 3.20
N ILE A 33 0.04 8.97 2.92
CA ILE A 33 -0.70 8.34 1.82
C ILE A 33 -2.20 8.54 1.98
N ARG A 34 -2.73 8.31 3.20
CA ARG A 34 -4.15 8.57 3.51
C ARG A 34 -4.54 10.01 3.15
N ASN A 35 -3.82 10.99 3.67
CA ASN A 35 -4.13 12.41 3.43
C ASN A 35 -4.03 12.77 1.93
N THR A 36 -2.99 12.31 1.25
CA THR A 36 -2.80 12.54 -0.18
C THR A 36 -3.94 11.95 -1.00
N CYS A 37 -4.29 10.70 -0.75
CA CYS A 37 -5.34 10.01 -1.50
C CYS A 37 -6.73 10.52 -1.17
N GLN A 38 -7.01 10.84 0.10
CA GLN A 38 -8.28 11.46 0.50
C GLN A 38 -8.48 12.78 -0.23
N ASN A 39 -7.47 13.66 -0.22
CA ASN A 39 -7.52 14.95 -0.90
C ASN A 39 -7.65 14.83 -2.43
N LYS A 40 -7.03 13.82 -3.04
CA LYS A 40 -7.10 13.57 -4.48
C LYS A 40 -8.45 13.02 -4.90
N ALA A 41 -8.98 12.07 -4.14
CA ALA A 41 -10.26 11.42 -4.43
C ALA A 41 -11.48 12.21 -3.96
N LYS A 42 -11.28 13.24 -3.11
CA LYS A 42 -12.36 14.02 -2.49
C LYS A 42 -13.31 13.15 -1.64
N ALA A 43 -12.78 12.08 -1.05
CA ALA A 43 -13.52 11.21 -0.13
C ALA A 43 -13.69 11.90 1.23
N THR A 44 -14.83 11.68 1.88
CA THR A 44 -15.04 12.21 3.23
C THR A 44 -14.35 11.32 4.27
N THR A 45 -14.03 11.87 5.43
CA THR A 45 -13.40 11.09 6.51
C THR A 45 -14.32 9.97 6.97
N GLU A 46 -15.63 10.21 6.98
CA GLU A 46 -16.66 9.25 7.39
C GLU A 46 -16.69 8.03 6.46
N GLU A 47 -16.62 8.25 5.14
CA GLU A 47 -16.54 7.15 4.17
C GLU A 47 -15.28 6.31 4.42
N LEU A 48 -14.12 6.95 4.62
CA LEU A 48 -12.86 6.24 4.83
C LEU A 48 -12.82 5.49 6.17
N ASP A 49 -13.38 6.07 7.23
CA ASP A 49 -13.48 5.42 8.54
C ASP A 49 -14.44 4.23 8.52
N ALA A 50 -15.46 4.24 7.65
CA ALA A 50 -16.30 3.09 7.41
C ALA A 50 -15.52 1.96 6.72
N MET A 51 -14.65 2.27 5.75
CA MET A 51 -13.80 1.27 5.10
C MET A 51 -12.80 0.61 6.05
N VAL A 52 -12.23 1.37 6.99
CA VAL A 52 -11.34 0.82 8.04
C VAL A 52 -12.07 -0.21 8.91
N LYS A 53 -13.40 -0.09 9.04
CA LYS A 53 -14.26 -1.05 9.76
C LYS A 53 -14.80 -2.17 8.88
N GLY A 54 -14.33 -2.28 7.63
CA GLY A 54 -14.75 -3.31 6.69
C GLY A 54 -15.96 -2.96 5.83
N ASN A 55 -16.49 -1.73 5.91
CA ASN A 55 -17.59 -1.31 5.04
C ASN A 55 -17.06 -0.67 3.76
N PHE A 56 -16.85 -1.49 2.73
CA PHE A 56 -16.39 -1.06 1.40
C PHE A 56 -17.51 -0.60 0.46
N ASN A 57 -18.77 -0.68 0.89
CA ASN A 57 -19.92 -0.17 0.13
C ASN A 57 -20.08 1.35 0.30
N GLN A 58 -19.08 2.08 -0.18
CA GLN A 58 -18.99 3.54 -0.11
C GLN A 58 -19.16 4.19 -1.48
N GLY A 59 -19.29 5.52 -1.47
CA GLY A 59 -19.43 6.32 -2.68
C GLY A 59 -18.21 6.24 -3.60
N LYS A 60 -18.39 6.77 -4.82
CA LYS A 60 -17.36 6.76 -5.88
C LYS A 60 -16.03 7.37 -5.43
N ASN A 61 -16.07 8.41 -4.59
CA ASN A 61 -14.87 9.07 -4.09
C ASN A 61 -14.04 8.12 -3.20
N ALA A 62 -14.68 7.40 -2.28
CA ALA A 62 -14.02 6.40 -1.44
C ALA A 62 -13.50 5.21 -2.26
N GLN A 63 -14.19 4.82 -3.33
CA GLN A 63 -13.65 3.82 -4.26
C GLN A 63 -12.37 4.33 -4.96
N CYS A 64 -12.39 5.57 -5.45
CA CYS A 64 -11.23 6.17 -6.10
C CYS A 64 -10.08 6.49 -5.13
N TYR A 65 -10.37 6.59 -3.83
CA TYR A 65 -9.35 6.60 -2.79
C TYR A 65 -8.54 5.30 -2.77
N GLN A 66 -9.20 4.13 -2.88
CA GLN A 66 -8.50 2.85 -2.99
C GLN A 66 -7.66 2.78 -4.27
N LEU A 67 -8.19 3.26 -5.40
CA LEU A 67 -7.41 3.36 -6.64
C LEU A 67 -6.14 4.22 -6.45
N CYS A 68 -6.23 5.34 -5.73
CA CYS A 68 -5.06 6.15 -5.43
C CYS A 68 -4.03 5.39 -4.58
N ILE A 69 -4.47 4.66 -3.54
CA ILE A 69 -3.57 3.86 -2.70
C ILE A 69 -2.86 2.78 -3.52
N LEU A 70 -3.62 1.98 -4.28
CA LEU A 70 -3.04 0.88 -5.05
C LEU A 70 -2.05 1.40 -6.09
N ASN A 71 -2.32 2.53 -6.73
CA ASN A 71 -1.35 3.18 -7.63
C ASN A 71 -0.12 3.70 -6.88
N THR A 72 -0.28 4.25 -5.68
CA THR A 72 0.83 4.74 -4.86
C THR A 72 1.80 3.61 -4.49
N TYR A 73 1.25 2.43 -4.17
CA TYR A 73 2.03 1.22 -3.92
C TYR A 73 2.44 0.46 -5.20
N LYS A 74 2.09 0.97 -6.38
CA LYS A 74 2.38 0.33 -7.69
C LYS A 74 1.82 -1.10 -7.77
N LEU A 75 0.65 -1.31 -7.19
CA LEU A 75 -0.07 -2.58 -7.20
C LEU A 75 -0.92 -2.77 -8.45
N LEU A 76 -1.04 -1.77 -9.31
CA LEU A 76 -1.76 -1.85 -10.58
C LEU A 76 -0.79 -1.64 -11.73
N LYS A 77 -0.95 -2.46 -12.78
CA LYS A 77 -0.26 -2.27 -14.06
C LYS A 77 -0.91 -1.14 -14.85
N SER A 78 -0.25 -0.70 -15.92
CA SER A 78 -0.76 0.34 -16.82
C SER A 78 -2.10 -0.02 -17.48
N ASP A 79 -2.38 -1.31 -17.67
CA ASP A 79 -3.65 -1.84 -18.19
C ASP A 79 -4.74 -1.99 -17.11
N ASN A 80 -4.47 -1.54 -15.87
CA ASN A 80 -5.31 -1.67 -14.67
C ASN A 80 -5.53 -3.11 -14.20
N THR A 81 -4.66 -4.05 -14.54
CA THR A 81 -4.64 -5.37 -13.89
C THR A 81 -3.87 -5.33 -12.57
N PHE A 82 -4.23 -6.23 -11.65
CA PHE A 82 -3.58 -6.33 -10.33
C PHE A 82 -2.18 -6.95 -10.45
N ASP A 83 -1.14 -6.20 -10.09
CA ASP A 83 0.25 -6.67 -10.07
C ASP A 83 0.62 -7.27 -8.71
N TRP A 84 -0.04 -8.37 -8.37
CA TRP A 84 0.14 -9.02 -7.07
C TRP A 84 1.58 -9.51 -6.85
N GLN A 85 2.31 -9.91 -7.90
CA GLN A 85 3.70 -10.36 -7.79
C GLN A 85 4.63 -9.22 -7.42
N ALA A 86 4.52 -8.08 -8.10
CA ALA A 86 5.27 -6.89 -7.75
C ALA A 86 4.92 -6.42 -6.33
N GLY A 87 3.64 -6.50 -5.94
CA GLY A 87 3.18 -6.17 -4.59
C GLY A 87 3.82 -7.02 -3.50
N VAL A 88 3.84 -8.35 -3.66
CA VAL A 88 4.50 -9.27 -2.73
C VAL A 88 5.99 -8.96 -2.63
N ASN A 89 6.66 -8.73 -3.76
CA ASN A 89 8.08 -8.42 -3.78
C ASN A 89 8.38 -7.09 -3.08
N ALA A 90 7.55 -6.07 -3.31
CA ALA A 90 7.70 -4.76 -2.69
C ALA A 90 7.48 -4.83 -1.16
N LEU A 91 6.49 -5.58 -0.69
CA LEU A 91 6.27 -5.79 0.75
C LEU A 91 7.47 -6.46 1.40
N LYS A 92 7.94 -7.58 0.85
CA LYS A 92 9.10 -8.32 1.38
C LYS A 92 10.39 -7.51 1.40
N ALA A 93 10.56 -6.58 0.47
CA ALA A 93 11.77 -5.77 0.38
C ALA A 93 11.78 -4.54 1.29
N ASN A 94 10.60 -4.01 1.69
CA ASN A 94 10.51 -2.69 2.31
C ASN A 94 9.77 -2.66 3.66
N ALA A 95 8.93 -3.66 3.94
CA ALA A 95 8.14 -3.72 5.16
C ALA A 95 8.78 -4.69 6.16
N PRO A 96 8.66 -4.42 7.48
CA PRO A 96 9.05 -5.40 8.49
C PRO A 96 8.27 -6.70 8.36
N GLU A 97 8.87 -7.82 8.78
CA GLU A 97 8.32 -9.18 8.56
C GLU A 97 6.87 -9.34 9.06
N ARG A 98 6.54 -8.73 10.20
CA ARG A 98 5.18 -8.76 10.77
C ARG A 98 4.09 -8.16 9.85
N ILE A 99 4.46 -7.32 8.88
CA ILE A 99 3.56 -6.85 7.81
C ILE A 99 3.81 -7.62 6.52
N ALA A 100 5.08 -7.83 6.17
CA ALA A 100 5.45 -8.46 4.90
C ALA A 100 4.88 -9.88 4.78
N GLY A 101 4.94 -10.68 5.85
CA GLY A 101 4.39 -12.04 5.91
C GLY A 101 2.88 -12.08 5.64
N PRO A 102 2.03 -11.57 6.55
CA PRO A 102 0.58 -11.62 6.39
C PRO A 102 0.10 -10.82 5.17
N GLY A 103 0.66 -9.64 4.91
CA GLY A 103 0.29 -8.83 3.76
C GLY A 103 0.60 -9.51 2.42
N SER A 104 1.74 -10.21 2.31
CA SER A 104 2.05 -11.00 1.10
C SER A 104 1.10 -12.17 0.91
N ALA A 105 0.68 -12.83 1.99
CA ALA A 105 -0.30 -13.90 1.93
C ALA A 105 -1.65 -13.39 1.41
N SER A 106 -2.16 -12.29 1.97
CA SER A 106 -3.43 -11.69 1.53
C SER A 106 -3.38 -11.18 0.09
N ILE A 107 -2.29 -10.52 -0.33
CA ILE A 107 -2.11 -10.13 -1.75
C ILE A 107 -2.18 -11.36 -2.68
N LYS A 108 -1.52 -12.46 -2.30
CA LYS A 108 -1.51 -13.69 -3.11
C LYS A 108 -2.89 -14.34 -3.18
N ASN A 109 -3.61 -14.38 -2.07
CA ASN A 109 -4.97 -14.94 -2.02
C ASN A 109 -5.94 -14.09 -2.85
N CYS A 110 -5.73 -12.77 -2.90
CA CYS A 110 -6.54 -11.82 -3.64
C CYS A 110 -6.07 -11.56 -5.08
N LYS A 111 -5.18 -12.39 -5.64
CA LYS A 111 -4.62 -12.19 -6.99
C LYS A 111 -5.68 -12.03 -8.10
N ASP A 112 -6.84 -12.66 -7.92
CA ASP A 112 -7.95 -12.67 -8.88
C ASP A 112 -9.11 -11.76 -8.45
N ALA A 113 -8.93 -10.90 -7.43
CA ALA A 113 -10.00 -10.11 -6.83
C ALA A 113 -10.58 -9.05 -7.79
N LEU A 114 -9.77 -8.50 -8.69
CA LEU A 114 -10.24 -7.51 -9.66
C LEU A 114 -11.16 -8.17 -10.70
N LYS A 115 -12.45 -7.87 -10.62
CA LYS A 115 -13.48 -8.32 -11.56
C LYS A 115 -13.96 -7.19 -12.47
N THR A 116 -14.07 -5.98 -11.95
CA THR A 116 -14.53 -4.81 -12.71
C THR A 116 -13.34 -4.06 -13.32
N LYS A 117 -13.16 -4.16 -14.66
CA LYS A 117 -12.03 -3.54 -15.38
C LYS A 117 -12.34 -2.17 -16.00
N ASP A 118 -13.61 -1.95 -16.36
CA ASP A 118 -14.12 -0.72 -16.96
C ASP A 118 -14.25 0.42 -15.93
N ASP A 119 -14.55 0.08 -14.68
CA ASP A 119 -14.48 1.00 -13.56
C ASP A 119 -13.24 0.73 -12.68
N LYS A 120 -12.17 1.47 -12.94
CA LYS A 120 -10.89 1.36 -12.20
C LYS A 120 -11.04 1.58 -10.70
N CYS A 121 -11.94 2.47 -10.28
CA CYS A 121 -12.13 2.76 -8.86
C CYS A 121 -12.78 1.57 -8.17
N LYS A 122 -13.84 1.03 -8.78
CA LYS A 122 -14.50 -0.19 -8.27
C LYS A 122 -13.56 -1.40 -8.29
N GLY A 123 -12.81 -1.62 -9.37
CA GLY A 123 -11.82 -2.70 -9.45
C GLY A 123 -10.73 -2.60 -8.38
N ALA A 124 -10.28 -1.39 -8.05
CA ALA A 124 -9.36 -1.18 -6.93
C ALA A 124 -10.00 -1.46 -5.57
N THR A 125 -11.27 -1.10 -5.38
CA THR A 125 -12.03 -1.42 -4.17
C THR A 125 -12.20 -2.93 -3.99
N GLU A 126 -12.46 -3.69 -5.06
CA GLU A 126 -12.58 -5.16 -5.00
C GLU A 126 -11.28 -5.81 -4.48
N ILE A 127 -10.12 -5.32 -4.93
CA ILE A 127 -8.82 -5.78 -4.42
C ILE A 127 -8.67 -5.43 -2.94
N ALA A 128 -8.88 -4.16 -2.56
CA ALA A 128 -8.70 -3.70 -1.19
C ALA A 128 -9.65 -4.41 -0.21
N GLN A 129 -10.90 -4.61 -0.62
CA GLN A 129 -11.90 -5.36 0.13
C GLN A 129 -11.48 -6.82 0.32
N CYS A 130 -11.04 -7.50 -0.73
CA CYS A 130 -10.54 -8.86 -0.60
C CYS A 130 -9.38 -8.96 0.38
N ILE A 131 -8.41 -8.03 0.32
CA ILE A 131 -7.25 -8.02 1.24
C ILE A 131 -7.72 -7.82 2.68
N TYR A 132 -8.73 -6.97 2.91
CA TYR A 132 -9.32 -6.79 4.23
C TYR A 132 -10.03 -8.07 4.70
N GLU A 133 -10.86 -8.67 3.86
CA GLU A 133 -11.65 -9.87 4.22
C GLU A 133 -10.78 -11.11 4.46
N ASP A 134 -9.66 -11.24 3.75
CA ASP A 134 -8.70 -12.34 3.93
C ASP A 134 -8.02 -12.29 5.30
N ASN A 135 -7.64 -11.10 5.77
CA ASN A 135 -6.99 -10.92 7.07
C ASN A 135 -7.24 -9.52 7.67
N PRO A 136 -8.41 -9.29 8.30
CA PRO A 136 -8.78 -7.98 8.83
C PRO A 136 -7.81 -7.47 9.91
N GLU A 137 -7.30 -8.37 10.75
CA GLU A 137 -6.39 -8.03 11.85
C GLU A 137 -5.05 -7.48 11.37
N ASN A 138 -4.59 -7.93 10.19
CA ASN A 138 -3.31 -7.52 9.61
C ASN A 138 -3.46 -6.63 8.38
N TYR A 139 -4.65 -6.05 8.17
CA TYR A 139 -4.91 -5.14 7.06
C TYR A 139 -3.97 -3.93 7.12
N PHE A 140 -3.23 -3.69 6.03
CA PHE A 140 -2.09 -2.78 6.04
C PHE A 140 -2.30 -1.50 5.22
N LEU A 141 -3.32 -1.43 4.36
CA LEU A 141 -3.60 -0.23 3.56
C LEU A 141 -4.14 0.91 4.46
N PRO A 142 -3.87 2.20 4.14
CA PRO A 142 -4.25 3.34 4.98
C PRO A 142 -5.73 3.74 4.99
#